data_AF-A0A975HXH8-F1
#
_entry.id   AF-A0A975HXH8-F1
#
_cell.length_a   1.000
_cell.length_b   1.000
_cell.length_c   1.000
_cell.angle_alpha   90.00
_cell.angle_beta   90.00
_cell.angle_gamma   90.00
#
_symmetry.space_group_name_H-M   'P 1'
#
loop_
_entity.id
_entity.type
_entity.pdbx_description
1 polymer ?
#
loop_
_entity_poly.entity_id
_entity_poly.type
_entity_poly.pdbx_seq_one_letter_code
_entity_poly.pdbx_strand_id
1 'polypeptide(L)'
;MKNLQEATEKICELKGSLLVLDTLLMSLVQVLPPETRAALRQRFEAHAEIARTVLLHAPISEHTIGTFDHEASRTLAIVGHALPPPPPPAERVV
;
A
#
# COMPACT_ATOMS: atom_id res chain seq x y z
N MET A 1 30.74 19.35 3.61
CA MET A 1 29.26 19.41 3.64
C MET A 1 28.60 18.77 2.40
N LYS A 2 29.19 17.72 1.80
CA LYS A 2 28.59 17.01 0.64
C LYS A 2 27.59 15.90 1.05
N ASN A 3 27.67 15.41 2.28
CA ASN A 3 26.96 14.22 2.74
C ASN A 3 25.47 14.42 3.03
N LEU A 4 25.07 15.54 3.66
CA LEU A 4 23.65 15.74 4.02
C LEU A 4 22.78 16.10 2.80
N GLN A 5 23.30 16.90 1.89
CA GLN A 5 22.60 17.24 0.64
C GLN A 5 22.42 16.00 -0.23
N GLU A 6 23.49 15.23 -0.44
CA GLU A 6 23.43 13.98 -1.19
C GLU A 6 22.48 12.97 -0.54
N ALA A 7 22.49 12.85 0.80
CA ALA A 7 21.52 12.02 1.51
C ALA A 7 20.08 12.50 1.29
N THR A 8 19.84 13.80 1.27
CA THR A 8 18.51 14.38 1.00
C THR A 8 18.06 14.07 -0.43
N GLU A 9 18.93 14.21 -1.42
CA GLU A 9 18.64 13.86 -2.82
C GLU A 9 18.31 12.37 -2.96
N LYS A 10 19.09 11.49 -2.32
CA LYS A 10 18.82 10.04 -2.31
C LYS A 10 17.51 9.68 -1.60
N ILE A 11 17.17 10.37 -0.52
CA ILE A 11 15.86 10.23 0.13
C ILE A 11 14.74 10.65 -0.83
N CYS A 12 14.91 11.74 -1.57
CA CYS A 12 13.92 12.18 -2.57
C CYS A 12 13.75 11.16 -3.71
N GLU A 13 14.84 10.60 -4.23
CA GLU A 13 14.80 9.53 -5.23
C GLU A 13 14.03 8.31 -4.70
N LEU A 14 14.37 7.84 -3.50
CA LEU A 14 13.72 6.69 -2.86
C LEU A 14 12.22 6.94 -2.66
N LYS A 15 11.84 8.12 -2.17
CA LYS A 15 10.43 8.51 -2.00
C LYS A 15 9.69 8.49 -3.33
N GLY A 16 10.30 8.98 -4.40
CA GLY A 16 9.73 8.92 -5.75
C GLY A 16 9.46 7.48 -6.18
N SER A 17 10.42 6.58 -6.01
CA SER A 17 10.25 5.16 -6.34
C SER A 17 9.14 4.49 -5.52
N LEU A 18 9.06 4.77 -4.21
CA LEU A 18 8.01 4.22 -3.35
C LEU A 18 6.61 4.71 -3.75
N LEU A 19 6.47 5.99 -4.12
CA LEU A 19 5.20 6.54 -4.60
C LEU A 19 4.73 5.90 -5.91
N VAL A 20 5.65 5.60 -6.83
CA VAL A 20 5.33 4.88 -8.07
C VAL A 20 4.85 3.46 -7.78
N LEU A 21 5.53 2.75 -6.86
CA LEU A 21 5.13 1.41 -6.46
C LEU A 21 3.77 1.39 -5.76
N ASP A 22 3.52 2.34 -4.85
CA ASP A 22 2.21 2.48 -4.20
C ASP A 22 1.10 2.72 -5.24
N THR A 23 1.33 3.66 -6.16
CA THR A 23 0.38 3.97 -7.24
C THR A 23 0.07 2.73 -8.08
N LEU A 24 1.10 1.98 -8.50
CA LEU A 24 0.93 0.76 -9.29
C LEU A 24 0.16 -0.31 -8.51
N LEU A 25 0.52 -0.56 -7.26
CA LEU A 25 -0.16 -1.55 -6.42
C LEU A 25 -1.62 -1.18 -6.20
N MET A 26 -1.94 0.10 -5.99
CA MET A 26 -3.32 0.56 -5.85
C MET A 26 -4.11 0.38 -7.15
N SER A 27 -3.52 0.72 -8.31
CA SER A 27 -4.15 0.47 -9.62
C SER A 27 -4.42 -1.01 -9.84
N LEU A 28 -3.49 -1.90 -9.47
CA LEU A 28 -3.68 -3.34 -9.56
C LEU A 28 -4.81 -3.83 -8.65
N VAL A 29 -4.86 -3.36 -7.40
CA VAL A 29 -5.95 -3.72 -6.46
C VAL A 29 -7.31 -3.31 -7.00
N GLN A 30 -7.43 -2.15 -7.64
CA GLN A 30 -8.71 -1.64 -8.15
C GLN A 30 -9.29 -2.48 -9.31
N VAL A 31 -8.45 -3.16 -10.08
CA VAL A 31 -8.91 -4.02 -11.19
C VAL A 31 -9.19 -5.47 -10.77
N LEU A 32 -8.88 -5.84 -9.53
CA LEU A 32 -9.13 -7.19 -9.05
C LEU A 32 -10.64 -7.44 -8.77
N PRO A 33 -11.16 -8.63 -9.12
CA PRO A 33 -12.51 -9.04 -8.73
C PRO A 33 -12.70 -9.00 -7.20
N PRO A 34 -13.94 -8.79 -6.71
CA PRO A 34 -14.22 -8.70 -5.27
C PRO A 34 -13.69 -9.90 -4.46
N GLU A 35 -13.87 -11.14 -4.96
CA GLU A 35 -13.39 -12.34 -4.27
C GLU A 35 -11.86 -12.38 -4.17
N THR A 36 -11.17 -12.02 -5.26
CA THR A 36 -9.70 -11.95 -5.28
C THR A 36 -9.18 -10.88 -4.33
N ARG A 37 -9.89 -9.76 -4.19
CA ARG A 37 -9.54 -8.72 -3.21
C ARG A 37 -9.76 -9.17 -1.77
N ALA A 38 -10.81 -9.94 -1.50
CA ALA A 38 -11.02 -10.54 -0.18
C ALA A 38 -9.87 -11.51 0.17
N ALA A 39 -9.46 -12.36 -0.78
CA ALA A 39 -8.32 -13.26 -0.61
C ALA A 39 -7.00 -12.50 -0.43
N LEU A 40 -6.78 -11.42 -1.20
CA LEU A 40 -5.63 -10.53 -1.05
C LEU A 40 -5.59 -9.91 0.35
N ARG A 41 -6.72 -9.41 0.85
CA ARG A 41 -6.82 -8.82 2.20
C ARG A 41 -6.38 -9.82 3.28
N GLN A 42 -6.93 -11.03 3.26
CA GLN A 42 -6.57 -12.07 4.23
C GLN A 42 -5.09 -12.45 4.15
N ARG A 43 -4.56 -12.60 2.93
CA ARG A 43 -3.13 -12.89 2.74
C ARG A 43 -2.26 -11.75 3.24
N PHE A 44 -2.61 -10.51 2.93
CA PHE A 44 -1.86 -9.34 3.37
C PHE A 44 -1.82 -9.23 4.90
N GLU A 45 -2.94 -9.47 5.57
CA GLU A 45 -3.00 -9.50 7.04
C GLU A 45 -2.04 -10.54 7.64
N ALA A 46 -2.04 -11.76 7.11
CA ALA A 46 -1.11 -12.80 7.56
C ALA A 46 0.36 -12.44 7.30
N HIS A 47 0.67 -11.87 6.13
CA HIS A 47 2.04 -11.44 5.82
C HIS A 47 2.48 -10.23 6.65
N ALA A 48 1.56 -9.32 6.98
CA ALA A 48 1.85 -8.16 7.83
C ALA A 48 2.23 -8.59 9.24
N GLU A 49 1.58 -9.63 9.78
CA GLU A 49 1.92 -10.18 11.09
C GLU A 49 3.31 -10.86 11.09
N ILE A 50 3.62 -11.62 10.03
CA ILE A 50 4.95 -12.19 9.85
C ILE A 50 6.01 -11.07 9.78
N ALA A 51 5.73 -10.02 9.02
CA ALA A 51 6.62 -8.87 8.90
C ALA A 51 6.82 -8.15 10.25
N ARG A 52 5.76 -7.90 11.03
CA ARG A 52 5.89 -7.37 12.40
C ARG A 52 6.82 -8.20 13.24
N THR A 53 6.63 -9.51 13.23
CA THR A 53 7.47 -10.43 14.01
C THR A 53 8.93 -10.28 13.61
N VAL A 54 9.24 -10.21 12.31
CA VAL A 54 10.61 -9.99 11.82
C VAL A 54 11.15 -8.62 12.26
N LEU A 55 10.35 -7.57 12.13
CA LEU A 55 10.75 -6.19 12.48
C LEU A 55 11.08 -6.06 13.98
N LEU A 56 10.30 -6.70 14.86
CA LEU A 56 10.56 -6.72 16.30
C LEU A 56 11.88 -7.41 16.70
N HIS A 57 12.45 -8.23 15.82
CA HIS A 57 13.70 -8.95 16.06
C HIS A 57 14.87 -8.43 15.21
N ALA A 58 14.66 -7.35 14.45
CA ALA A 58 15.68 -6.70 13.66
C ALA A 58 16.22 -5.45 14.38
N PRO A 59 17.48 -5.04 14.16
CA PRO A 59 18.01 -3.77 14.64
C PRO A 59 17.42 -2.61 13.82
N ILE A 60 16.12 -2.37 13.95
CA ILE A 60 15.34 -1.36 13.22
C ILE A 60 14.72 -0.36 14.20
N SER A 61 14.44 0.84 13.70
CA SER A 61 13.88 1.92 14.52
C SER A 61 12.41 1.66 14.87
N GLU A 62 12.01 1.97 16.10
CA GLU A 62 10.61 1.98 16.54
C GLU A 62 9.72 2.87 15.65
N HIS A 63 10.27 3.96 15.11
CA HIS A 63 9.54 4.80 14.15
C HIS A 63 9.20 4.06 12.86
N THR A 64 10.07 3.15 12.42
CA THR A 64 9.83 2.31 11.24
C THR A 64 8.76 1.26 11.53
N ILE A 65 8.79 0.65 12.72
CA ILE A 65 7.77 -0.31 13.16
C ILE A 65 6.40 0.36 13.25
N GLY A 66 6.30 1.50 13.94
CA GLY A 66 5.05 2.24 14.06
C GLY A 66 4.50 2.73 12.72
N THR A 67 5.39 3.15 11.80
CA THR A 67 4.99 3.53 10.44
C THR A 67 4.48 2.32 9.65
N PHE A 68 5.13 1.16 9.78
CA PHE A 68 4.68 -0.08 9.14
C PHE A 68 3.27 -0.45 9.60
N ASP A 69 2.99 -0.39 10.91
CA ASP A 69 1.67 -0.73 11.45
C ASP A 69 0.57 0.22 10.97
N HIS A 70 0.87 1.52 10.94
CA HIS A 70 -0.04 2.52 10.40
C HIS A 70 -0.36 2.27 8.93
N GLU A 71 0.67 2.08 8.10
CA GLU A 71 0.49 1.88 6.66
C GLU A 71 -0.18 0.54 6.35
N ALA A 72 0.14 -0.54 7.07
CA ALA A 72 -0.54 -1.83 6.91
C ALA A 72 -2.04 -1.72 7.20
N SER A 73 -2.41 -0.99 8.26
CA SER A 73 -3.81 -0.72 8.62
C SER A 73 -4.52 0.09 7.53
N ARG A 74 -3.85 1.12 7.00
CA ARG A 74 -4.35 1.94 5.89
C ARG A 74 -4.56 1.10 4.62
N THR A 75 -3.60 0.24 4.25
CA THR A 75 -3.71 -0.65 3.09
C THR A 75 -4.88 -1.62 3.22
N LEU A 76 -5.09 -2.23 4.40
CA LEU A 76 -6.24 -3.11 4.64
C LEU A 76 -7.58 -2.39 4.44
N ALA A 77 -7.67 -1.12 4.83
CA ALA A 77 -8.85 -0.30 4.57
C ALA A 77 -9.09 -0.10 3.07
N ILE A 78 -8.04 0.22 2.29
CA ILE A 78 -8.14 0.42 0.84
C ILE A 78 -8.55 -0.87 0.12
N VAL A 79 -7.90 -2.00 0.44
CA VAL A 79 -8.24 -3.30 -0.14
C VAL A 79 -9.67 -3.72 0.20
N GLY A 80 -10.24 -3.24 1.31
CA GLY A 80 -11.63 -3.51 1.71
C GLY A 80 -12.70 -2.66 1.03
N HIS A 81 -12.39 -1.49 0.47
CA HIS A 81 -13.40 -0.60 -0.14
C HIS A 81 -13.74 -1.03 -1.55
N ALA A 82 -14.94 -1.55 -1.80
CA ALA A 82 -15.40 -1.81 -3.16
C ALA A 82 -15.54 -0.49 -3.93
N LEU A 83 -14.99 -0.43 -5.15
CA LEU A 83 -15.38 0.63 -6.07
C LEU A 83 -16.90 0.51 -6.28
N PRO A 84 -17.67 1.60 -6.19
CA PRO A 84 -19.09 1.54 -6.52
C PRO A 84 -19.25 0.97 -7.94
N PRO A 85 -20.29 0.14 -8.19
CA PRO A 85 -20.51 -0.43 -9.51
C PRO A 85 -20.60 0.69 -10.55
N PRO A 86 -20.09 0.47 -11.79
CA PRO A 86 -20.17 1.48 -12.83
C PRO A 86 -21.65 1.89 -13.01
N PRO A 87 -21.93 3.19 -13.22
CA PRO A 87 -23.29 3.64 -13.47
C PRO A 87 -23.86 2.88 -14.68
N PRO A 88 -25.16 2.52 -14.66
CA PRO A 88 -25.78 1.84 -15.79
C PRO A 88 -25.58 2.68 -17.06
N PRO A 89 -25.37 2.03 -18.23
CA PRO A 89 -25.22 2.75 -19.48
C PRO A 89 -26.44 3.63 -19.69
N ALA A 90 -26.21 4.92 -19.99
CA ALA A 90 -27.28 5.87 -20.23
C ALA A 90 -28.23 5.30 -21.30
N GLU A 91 -29.48 5.01 -20.93
CA GLU A 91 -30.53 4.66 -21.87
C GLU A 91 -30.56 5.77 -22.91
N ARG A 92 -30.18 5.44 -24.15
CA ARG A 92 -30.42 6.31 -25.29
C ARG A 92 -31.93 6.42 -25.41
N VAL A 93 -32.47 7.53 -24.91
CA VAL A 93 -33.84 7.96 -25.20
C VAL A 93 -33.95 8.03 -26.71
N VAL A 94 -34.73 7.11 -27.29
CA VAL A 94 -35.11 7.06 -28.70
C VAL A 94 -36.29 8.00 -28.93
#